data_AF-A0A7Y2G0L1-F1
#
_entry.id   AF-A0A7Y2G0L1-F1
#
_cell.length_a   1.000
_cell.length_b   1.000
_cell.length_c   1.000
_cell.angle_alpha   90.00
_cell.angle_beta   90.00
_cell.angle_gamma   90.00
#
_symmetry.space_group_name_H-M   'P 1'
#
loop_
_entity.id
_entity.type
_entity.pdbx_description
1 polymer ?
#
loop_
_entity_poly.entity_id
_entity_poly.type
_entity_poly.pdbx_seq_one_letter_code
_entity_poly.pdbx_strand_id
1 'polypeptide(L)' 'MSRHLDFLRNLQQLLDEGVFVATYKHALLQSIADLAIERSADDDGSMRLAVLDLAEKFIHYYWRQSAPYRGSDGILKQ' A
#
# COMPACT_ATOMS: atom_id res chain seq x y z
N MET A 1 -1.18 -14.35 -16.54
CA MET A 1 -1.47 -14.68 -15.12
C MET A 1 -0.23 -14.70 -14.22
N SER A 2 0.95 -15.13 -14.68
CA SER A 2 2.12 -15.40 -13.80
C SER A 2 2.93 -14.18 -13.33
N ARG A 3 2.98 -13.09 -14.12
CA ARG A 3 3.89 -11.95 -13.88
C ARG A 3 3.61 -11.18 -12.58
N HIS A 4 2.34 -11.09 -12.18
CA HIS A 4 1.94 -10.43 -10.93
C HIS A 4 2.35 -11.25 -9.69
N LEU A 5 2.30 -12.58 -9.78
CA LEU A 5 2.71 -13.47 -8.69
C LEU A 5 4.23 -13.42 -8.49
N ASP A 6 4.99 -13.37 -9.58
CA ASP A 6 6.45 -13.24 -9.50
C ASP A 6 6.86 -11.90 -8.88
N PHE A 7 6.15 -10.80 -9.20
CA PHE A 7 6.37 -9.50 -8.59
C PHE A 7 6.07 -9.51 -7.07
N LEU A 8 4.93 -10.07 -6.68
CA LEU A 8 4.56 -10.19 -5.26
C LEU A 8 5.55 -11.04 -4.47
N ARG A 9 6.04 -12.14 -5.05
CA ARG A 9 7.05 -13.00 -4.42
C ARG A 9 8.38 -12.27 -4.22
N ASN A 10 8.86 -11.55 -5.23
CA ASN A 10 10.10 -10.79 -5.13
C ASN A 10 9.99 -9.67 -4.08
N LEU A 11 8.80 -9.07 -3.97
CA LEU A 11 8.51 -8.04 -2.97
C LEU A 11 8.46 -8.62 -1.55
N GLN A 12 7.85 -9.79 -1.36
CA GLN A 12 7.87 -10.51 -0.08
C GLN A 12 9.29 -10.87 0.36
N GLN A 13 10.11 -11.40 -0.57
CA GLN A 13 11.50 -11.75 -0.27
C GLN A 13 12.33 -10.51 0.15
N LEU A 14 12.15 -9.37 -0.54
CA LEU A 14 12.80 -8.11 -0.18
C LEU A 14 12.39 -7.59 1.20
N LEU A 15 11.14 -7.81 1.60
CA LEU A 15 10.62 -7.42 2.91
C LEU A 15 11.16 -8.31 4.04
N ASP A 16 11.25 -9.62 3.81
CA ASP A 16 11.75 -10.59 4.80
C ASP A 16 13.27 -10.51 5.02
N GLU A 17 14.04 -10.24 3.95
CA GLU A 17 15.50 -10.13 4.04
C GLU A 17 15.96 -8.79 4.65
N GLY A 18 15.09 -7.77 4.63
CA GLY A 18 15.40 -6.46 5.19
C GLY A 18 15.05 -6.37 6.67
N VAL A 19 16.05 -6.08 7.52
CA VAL A 19 15.85 -5.74 8.94
C VAL A 19 15.17 -4.36 9.06
N PHE A 20 13.90 -4.25 8.64
CA PHE A 20 13.19 -3.00 8.57
C PHE A 20 12.40 -2.75 9.87
N VAL A 21 13.00 -1.99 10.79
CA VAL A 21 12.27 -1.34 11.91
C VAL A 21 11.39 -0.17 11.39
N ALA A 22 11.50 0.15 10.10
CA ALA A 22 10.81 1.26 9.44
C ALA A 22 9.46 0.79 8.85
N THR A 23 8.39 0.87 9.63
CA THR A 23 6.99 0.63 9.21
C THR A 23 6.59 1.41 7.96
N TYR A 24 7.22 2.55 7.67
CA TYR A 24 6.98 3.32 6.46
C TYR A 24 7.51 2.66 5.18
N LYS A 25 8.65 1.96 5.21
CA LYS A 25 9.18 1.29 4.00
C LYS A 25 8.28 0.12 3.60
N HIS A 26 7.79 -0.62 4.60
CA HIS A 26 6.81 -1.68 4.39
C HIS A 26 5.50 -1.13 3.81
N ALA A 27 4.92 -0.08 4.42
CA ALA A 27 3.71 0.55 3.92
C ALA A 27 3.87 1.05 2.48
N LEU A 28 5.03 1.62 2.12
CA LEU A 28 5.31 2.07 0.76
C LEU A 28 5.33 0.90 -0.25
N LEU A 29 6.03 -0.18 0.08
CA LEU A 29 6.09 -1.36 -0.78
C LEU A 29 4.71 -2.01 -0.95
N GLN A 30 3.92 -2.09 0.12
CA GLN A 30 2.54 -2.57 0.06
C GLN A 30 1.66 -1.68 -0.83
N SER A 31 1.80 -0.35 -0.74
CA SER A 31 1.05 0.57 -1.62
C SER A 31 1.38 0.39 -3.09
N ILE A 32 2.65 0.20 -3.44
CA ILE A 32 3.07 -0.10 -4.81
C ILE A 32 2.49 -1.44 -5.26
N ALA A 33 2.51 -2.45 -4.38
CA ALA A 33 2.02 -3.79 -4.68
C ALA A 33 0.53 -3.77 -5.05
N ASP A 34 -0.29 -3.12 -4.25
CA ASP A 34 -1.73 -3.11 -4.52
C ASP A 34 -2.09 -2.22 -5.71
N LEU A 35 -1.41 -1.09 -5.91
CA LEU A 35 -1.62 -0.27 -7.11
C LEU A 35 -1.27 -1.02 -8.39
N ALA A 36 -0.29 -1.93 -8.33
CA ALA A 36 0.06 -2.78 -9.45
C ALA A 36 -0.94 -3.90 -9.74
N ILE A 37 -1.81 -4.23 -8.79
CA ILE A 37 -2.92 -5.17 -8.98
C ILE A 37 -4.17 -4.44 -9.48
N GLU A 38 -4.43 -3.26 -8.94
CA GLU A 38 -5.62 -2.45 -9.25
C GLU A 38 -5.56 -1.81 -10.64
N ARG A 39 -4.35 -1.64 -11.21
CA ARG A 39 -4.14 -1.02 -12.50
C ARG A 39 -3.65 -2.04 -13.52
N SER A 40 -4.23 -1.97 -14.72
CA SER A 40 -3.67 -2.66 -15.87
C SER A 40 -2.38 -1.97 -16.30
N ALA A 41 -1.39 -2.75 -16.71
CA ALA A 41 -0.24 -2.22 -17.42
C ALA A 41 -0.67 -1.65 -18.79
N ASP A 42 0.08 -0.68 -19.27
CA ASP A 42 -0.04 -0.18 -20.65
C ASP A 42 0.35 -1.28 -21.65
N ASP A 43 0.04 -1.09 -22.94
CA ASP A 43 0.29 -2.08 -24.00
C ASP A 43 1.79 -2.44 -24.14
N ASP A 44 2.68 -1.54 -23.73
CA ASP A 44 4.14 -1.75 -23.69
C ASP A 44 4.62 -2.51 -22.45
N GLY A 45 3.70 -2.87 -21.55
CA GLY A 45 3.98 -3.53 -20.28
C GLY A 45 4.54 -2.60 -19.21
N SER A 46 4.59 -1.29 -19.46
CA SER A 46 4.92 -0.30 -18.44
C SER A 46 3.70 -0.02 -17.55
N MET A 47 3.97 0.50 -16.35
CA MET A 47 2.92 0.90 -15.43
C MET A 47 3.29 2.22 -14.79
N ARG A 48 2.52 3.26 -15.12
CA ARG A 48 2.71 4.58 -14.53
C ARG A 48 1.89 4.69 -13.25
N LEU A 49 2.59 4.94 -12.15
CA LEU A 49 2.00 5.27 -10.87
C LEU A 49 2.15 6.78 -10.65
N ALA A 50 1.03 7.50 -10.54
CA ALA A 50 1.09 8.90 -10.15
C ALA A 50 1.50 8.98 -8.67
N VAL A 51 2.37 9.93 -8.35
CA VAL A 51 2.89 10.10 -6.99
C VAL A 51 1.76 10.36 -5.98
N LEU A 52 0.70 11.05 -6.39
CA LEU A 52 -0.47 11.33 -5.55
C LEU A 52 -1.23 10.06 -5.18
N ASP A 53 -1.48 9.17 -6.16
CA ASP A 53 -2.17 7.90 -5.93
C ASP A 53 -1.37 7.00 -4.98
N LEU A 54 -0.04 6.99 -5.16
CA LEU A 54 0.87 6.28 -4.27
C LEU A 54 0.84 6.87 -2.86
N ALA A 55 0.88 8.20 -2.73
CA ALA A 55 0.86 8.88 -1.45
C ALA A 55 -0.45 8.64 -0.68
N GLU A 56 -1.59 8.67 -1.35
CA GLU A 56 -2.90 8.41 -0.73
C GLU A 56 -2.97 7.01 -0.14
N LYS A 57 -2.60 5.99 -0.93
CA LYS A 57 -2.58 4.61 -0.46
C LYS A 57 -1.52 4.36 0.61
N PHE A 58 -0.37 5.02 0.49
CA PHE A 58 0.70 4.97 1.49
C PHE A 58 0.27 5.53 2.85
N ILE A 59 -0.37 6.69 2.86
CA ILE A 59 -0.88 7.31 4.09
C ILE A 59 -1.92 6.40 4.75
N HIS A 60 -2.77 5.72 3.97
CA HIS A 60 -3.74 4.76 4.51
C HIS A 60 -3.07 3.61 5.29
N TYR A 61 -1.95 3.08 4.80
CA TYR A 61 -1.23 1.98 5.45
C TYR A 61 -0.32 2.42 6.59
N TYR A 62 0.23 3.63 6.51
CA TYR A 62 1.20 4.11 7.50
C TYR A 62 0.56 4.93 8.63
N TRP A 63 -0.46 5.74 8.33
CA TRP A 63 -0.96 6.78 9.23
C TRP A 63 -2.32 6.43 9.85
N ARG A 64 -2.33 6.01 11.11
CA ARG A 64 -3.56 5.58 11.82
C ARG A 64 -4.65 6.66 11.94
N GLN A 65 -4.33 7.95 11.81
CA GLN A 65 -5.36 9.01 11.88
C GLN A 65 -6.15 9.19 10.58
N SER A 66 -5.80 8.49 9.49
CA SER A 66 -6.67 8.41 8.30
C SER A 66 -7.74 7.33 8.41
N ALA A 67 -7.75 6.56 9.51
CA ALA A 67 -8.82 5.59 9.75
C ALA A 67 -10.16 6.31 9.95
N PRO A 68 -11.27 5.82 9.37
CA PRO A 68 -12.59 6.39 9.61
C PRO A 68 -12.88 6.46 11.11
N TYR A 69 -13.38 7.60 11.58
CA TYR A 69 -13.80 7.75 12.97
C TYR A 69 -14.93 6.77 13.25
N ARG A 70 -14.62 5.69 13.99
CA ARG A 70 -15.61 4.77 14.52
C ARG A 70 -16.19 5.39 15.78
N GLY A 71 -17.07 6.38 15.59
CA GLY A 71 -17.86 6.92 16.69
C GLY A 71 -18.62 5.78 17.33
N SER A 72 -18.26 5.43 18.57
CA SER A 72 -19.20 4.71 19.42
C SER A 72 -20.46 5.55 19.53
N ASP A 73 -21.64 4.92 19.48
CA ASP A 73 -22.97 5.47 19.77
C ASP A 73 -23.11 5.99 21.23
N GLY A 74 -22.02 6.45 21.83
CA GLY A 74 -21.97 7.14 23.10
C GLY A 74 -22.15 8.62 22.86
N ILE A 75 -23.38 9.09 23.03
CA ILE A 75 -23.71 10.49 23.28
C ILE A 75 -22.66 11.07 24.23
N LEU A 76 -21.91 12.08 23.76
CA LEU A 76 -21.02 12.87 24.61
C LEU A 76 -21.90 13.55 25.65
N LYS A 77 -21.99 12.97 26.86
CA LYS A 77 -22.58 13.67 28.00
C LYS A 77 -21.64 14.80 28.39
N GLN A 78 -22.04 16.03 28.05
CA GLN A 78 -21.50 17.26 28.62
C GLN A 78 -21.81 17.35 30.11
#